data_AF-A0A392RQX6-F1
#
_entry.id   AF-A0A392RQX6-F1
#
_cell.length_a   1.000
_cell.length_b   1.000
_cell.length_c   1.000
_cell.angle_alpha   90.00
_cell.angle_beta   90.00
_cell.angle_gamma   90.00
#
_symmetry.space_group_name_H-M   'P 1'
#
loop_
_entity.id
_entity.type
_entity.pdbx_description
1 polymer ?
#
loop_
_entity_poly.entity_id
_entity_poly.type
_entity_poly.pdbx_seq_one_letter_code
_entity_poly.pdbx_strand_id
1 'polypeptide(L)' 'MKASQSRQKSYHDKRRKDLEFQEGDHVFLRVTSTTGVDRALKSRKLTSRFIGPFQILKRVGKVAYRITLPPSLANLHD' A
#
# COMPACT_ATOMS: atom_id res chain seq x y z
N MET A 1 34.50 -5.93 5.40
CA MET A 1 33.16 -5.31 5.64
C MET A 1 32.51 -4.68 4.41
N LYS A 2 33.23 -3.95 3.53
CA LYS A 2 32.59 -3.23 2.40
C LYS A 2 31.84 -4.14 1.41
N ALA A 3 32.34 -5.36 1.17
CA ALA A 3 31.72 -6.31 0.25
C ALA A 3 30.36 -6.86 0.72
N SER A 4 30.11 -6.94 2.03
CA SER A 4 28.79 -7.38 2.53
C SER A 4 27.76 -6.25 2.43
N GLN A 5 28.16 -5.01 2.73
CA GLN A 5 27.30 -3.83 2.62
C GLN A 5 26.91 -3.54 1.17
N SER A 6 27.85 -3.64 0.21
CA SER A 6 27.54 -3.46 -1.21
C SER A 6 26.56 -4.53 -1.73
N ARG A 7 26.68 -5.77 -1.23
CA ARG A 7 25.81 -6.88 -1.59
C ARG A 7 24.40 -6.74 -0.99
N GLN A 8 24.30 -6.28 0.27
CA GLN A 8 23.01 -5.93 0.87
C GLN A 8 22.29 -4.83 0.09
N LYS A 9 23.01 -3.76 -0.26
CA LYS A 9 22.47 -2.65 -1.05
C LYS A 9 21.98 -3.12 -2.42
N SER A 10 22.78 -3.90 -3.14
CA SER A 10 22.36 -4.38 -4.47
C SER A 10 21.13 -5.29 -4.40
N TYR A 11 21.04 -6.15 -3.39
CA TYR A 11 19.87 -7.02 -3.20
C TYR A 11 18.61 -6.22 -2.86
N HIS A 12 18.75 -5.19 -2.02
CA HIS A 12 17.65 -4.32 -1.64
C HIS A 12 17.16 -3.46 -2.81
N ASP A 13 18.07 -2.83 -3.54
CA ASP A 13 17.72 -1.84 -4.56
C ASP A 13 17.25 -2.50 -5.87
N LYS A 14 17.67 -3.74 -6.16
CA LYS A 14 17.33 -4.47 -7.40
C LYS A 14 15.82 -4.63 -7.66
N ARG A 15 14.98 -4.59 -6.62
CA ARG A 15 13.51 -4.71 -6.75
C ARG A 15 12.74 -3.41 -6.44
N ARG A 16 13.43 -2.33 -6.06
CA ARG A 16 12.77 -1.04 -5.83
C ARG A 16 12.58 -0.36 -7.18
N LYS A 17 11.35 0.00 -7.49
CA LYS A 17 11.00 0.83 -8.64
C LYS A 17 10.43 2.13 -8.10
N ASP A 18 10.83 3.24 -8.71
CA ASP A 18 10.15 4.51 -8.52
C ASP A 18 8.81 4.41 -9.25
N LEU A 19 7.81 3.89 -8.55
CA LEU A 19 6.47 3.71 -9.07
C LEU A 19 5.66 4.97 -8.74
N GLU A 20 5.22 5.65 -9.79
CA GLU A 20 4.26 6.75 -9.69
C GLU A 20 2.95 6.30 -10.33
N PHE A 21 1.84 6.71 -9.72
CA PHE A 21 0.51 6.43 -10.22
C PHE A 21 -0.12 7.70 -10.78
N GLN A 22 -1.03 7.55 -11.74
CA GLN A 22 -1.79 8.64 -12.32
C GLN A 22 -3.23 8.65 -11.81
N GLU A 23 -3.93 9.75 -12.05
CA GLU A 23 -5.36 9.85 -11.79
C GLU A 23 -6.10 8.87 -12.71
N GLY A 24 -7.00 8.07 -12.15
CA GLY A 24 -7.67 6.97 -12.87
C GLY A 24 -7.01 5.59 -12.69
N ASP A 25 -5.77 5.52 -12.21
CA ASP A 25 -5.15 4.23 -11.88
C ASP A 25 -5.84 3.56 -10.70
N HIS A 26 -5.83 2.23 -10.71
CA HIS A 26 -6.38 1.41 -9.65
C HIS A 26 -5.27 0.84 -8.77
N VAL A 27 -5.36 1.07 -7.46
CA VAL A 27 -4.37 0.65 -6.48
C VAL A 27 -4.99 -0.18 -5.37
N PHE A 28 -4.23 -1.14 -4.85
CA PHE A 28 -4.65 -1.91 -3.69
C PHE A 28 -4.13 -1.28 -2.40
N LEU A 29 -4.97 -1.26 -1.37
CA LEU A 29 -4.58 -0.74 -0.06
C LEU A 29 -4.08 -1.87 0.84
N ARG A 30 -2.93 -1.66 1.49
CA ARG A 30 -2.38 -2.62 2.45
C ARG A 30 -3.10 -2.47 3.79
N VAL A 31 -3.61 -3.57 4.32
CA VAL A 31 -4.25 -3.57 5.64
C VAL A 31 -3.28 -4.07 6.70
N THR A 32 -3.14 -3.29 7.77
CA THR A 32 -2.40 -3.67 8.98
C THR A 32 -3.37 -3.96 10.13
N SER A 33 -2.90 -4.65 11.17
CA SER A 33 -3.71 -4.98 12.36
C SER A 33 -4.17 -3.74 13.14
N THR A 34 -3.48 -2.61 12.98
CA THR A 34 -3.76 -1.33 13.65
C THR A 34 -4.78 -0.47 12.92
N THR A 35 -4.96 -0.69 11.63
CA THR A 35 -5.97 -0.02 10.82
C THR A 35 -7.32 -0.62 11.19
N GLY A 36 -8.17 0.13 11.89
CA GLY A 36 -9.45 -0.26 12.51
C GLY A 36 -10.56 -0.74 11.56
N VAL A 37 -10.23 -1.53 10.53
CA VAL A 37 -11.14 -2.32 9.70
C VAL A 37 -11.58 -3.56 10.47
N ASP A 38 -11.97 -3.34 11.73
CA ASP A 38 -11.82 -4.19 12.91
C ASP A 38 -12.44 -5.61 12.85
N ARG A 39 -13.05 -6.00 11.72
CA ARG A 39 -13.69 -7.31 11.52
C ARG A 39 -13.53 -7.95 10.14
N ALA A 40 -13.13 -7.23 9.08
CA ALA A 40 -13.13 -7.79 7.72
C ALA A 40 -11.99 -8.82 7.49
N LEU A 41 -10.92 -8.74 8.28
CA LEU A 41 -9.76 -9.65 8.24
C LEU A 41 -9.61 -10.43 9.56
N LYS A 42 -10.71 -10.70 10.28
CA LYS A 42 -10.67 -11.57 11.46
C LYS A 42 -10.12 -12.94 11.05
N SER A 43 -8.84 -13.12 11.35
CA SER A 43 -7.96 -14.26 11.10
C SER A 43 -8.67 -15.56 10.69
N ARG A 44 -8.75 -15.78 9.38
CA ARG A 44 -8.54 -17.11 8.83
C ARG A 44 -7.17 -17.07 8.16
N LYS A 45 -6.31 -18.01 8.51
CA LYS A 45 -5.03 -18.25 7.85
C LYS A 45 -5.25 -18.17 6.32
N LEU A 46 -4.34 -17.51 5.58
CA LEU A 46 -4.41 -17.26 4.13
C LEU A 46 -5.29 -16.08 3.65
N THR A 47 -5.59 -15.10 4.51
CA THR A 47 -6.24 -13.85 4.05
C THR A 47 -5.28 -12.93 3.29
N SER A 48 -5.82 -12.20 2.30
CA SER A 48 -5.04 -11.22 1.53
C SER A 48 -4.60 -10.06 2.41
N ARG A 49 -3.34 -9.63 2.24
CA ARG A 49 -2.77 -8.44 2.91
C ARG A 49 -3.23 -7.14 2.27
N PHE A 50 -3.82 -7.23 1.09
CA PHE A 50 -4.24 -6.11 0.27
C PHE A 50 -5.74 -6.21 0.00
N ILE A 51 -6.45 -5.10 0.17
CA ILE A 51 -7.87 -4.97 -0.14
C ILE A 51 -8.04 -4.17 -1.42
N GLY A 52 -9.02 -4.60 -2.23
CA GLY A 52 -9.70 -3.87 -3.32
C GLY A 52 -8.88 -2.99 -4.27
N PRO A 53 -9.12 -3.02 -5.58
CA PRO A 53 -8.65 -1.94 -6.44
C PRO A 53 -9.48 -0.68 -6.16
N PHE A 54 -8.83 0.37 -5.66
CA PHE A 54 -9.43 1.70 -5.49
C PHE A 54 -8.88 2.64 -6.54
N GLN A 55 -9.77 3.43 -7.13
CA GLN A 55 -9.37 4.41 -8.13
C GLN A 55 -8.73 5.63 -7.44
N ILE A 56 -7.60 6.08 -7.98
CA ILE A 56 -6.98 7.35 -7.59
C ILE A 56 -7.79 8.49 -8.21
N LEU A 57 -8.35 9.34 -7.35
CA LEU A 57 -9.07 10.55 -7.75
C LEU A 57 -8.13 11.70 -8.06
N LYS A 58 -7.10 11.87 -7.22
CA LYS A 58 -6.20 13.01 -7.32
C LYS A 58 -4.83 12.69 -6.76
N ARG A 59 -3.79 13.18 -7.41
CA ARG A 59 -2.42 13.19 -6.84
C ARG A 59 -2.24 14.39 -5.91
N VAL A 60 -1.93 14.14 -4.63
CA VAL A 60 -1.67 15.19 -3.63
C VAL A 60 -0.17 15.51 -3.55
N GLY A 61 0.68 14.50 -3.79
CA GLY A 61 2.14 14.66 -3.82
C GLY A 61 2.81 13.50 -4.53
N LYS A 62 4.15 13.48 -4.53
CA LYS A 62 4.91 12.43 -5.24
C LYS A 62 4.55 11.01 -4.78
N VAL A 63 4.25 10.86 -3.48
CA VAL A 63 3.96 9.57 -2.81
C VAL A 63 2.58 9.58 -2.11
N ALA A 64 1.77 10.62 -2.33
CA ALA A 64 0.49 10.81 -1.64
C ALA A 64 -0.64 10.97 -2.66
N TYR A 65 -1.66 10.12 -2.56
CA TYR A 65 -2.77 10.04 -3.50
C TYR A 65 -4.10 10.03 -2.73
N ARG A 66 -5.11 10.74 -3.26
CA ARG A 66 -6.50 10.62 -2.82
C ARG A 66 -7.16 9.50 -3.60
N ILE A 67 -7.78 8.57 -2.89
CA ILE A 67 -8.46 7.40 -3.45
C ILE A 67 -9.94 7.41 -3.09
N THR A 68 -10.78 6.77 -3.91
CA THR A 68 -12.18 6.52 -3.58
C THR A 68 -12.28 5.39 -2.54
N LEU A 69 -12.32 5.73 -1.25
CA LEU A 69 -12.61 4.74 -0.22
C LEU A 69 -14.13 4.54 -0.09
N PRO A 70 -14.62 3.29 0.00
CA PRO A 70 -16.00 3.01 0.36
C PRO A 70 -16.31 3.61 1.75
N PRO A 71 -17.55 4.04 2.02
CA PRO A 71 -17.94 4.57 3.32
C PRO A 71 -17.65 3.62 4.49
N SER A 72 -17.65 2.31 4.24
CA SER A 72 -17.29 1.27 5.24
C SER A 72 -15.83 1.29 5.67
N LEU A 73 -14.96 1.94 4.89
CA LEU A 73 -13.53 2.11 5.14
C LEU A 73 -13.14 3.58 5.35
N ALA A 74 -14.12 4.48 5.49
CA ALA A 74 -13.86 5.90 5.70
C ALA A 74 -13.06 6.18 6.99
N ASN A 75 -13.31 5.40 8.05
CA ASN A 75 -12.60 5.49 9.34
C ASN A 75 -11.11 5.11 9.27
N LEU A 76 -10.60 4.70 8.10
CA LEU A 76 -9.20 4.35 7.89
C LEU A 76 -8.29 5.58 7.73
N HIS A 77 -8.88 6.74 7.45
CA HIS A 77 -8.18 7.97 7.19
C HIS A 77 -8.98 9.15 7.76
N ASP A 78 -8.45 9.76 8.82
CA ASP A 78 -8.69 11.16 9.20
C ASP A 78 -7.45 11.98 8.81
#